data_AF-V9DP07-F1
#
_entry.id   AF-V9DP07-F1
#
_cell.length_a   1.000
_cell.length_b   1.000
_cell.length_c   1.000
_cell.angle_alpha   90.00
_cell.angle_beta   90.00
_cell.angle_gamma   90.00
#
_symmetry.space_group_name_H-M   'P 1'
#
loop_
_entity.id
_entity.type
_entity.pdbx_description
1 polymer ?
#
loop_
_entity_poly.entity_id
_entity_poly.type
_entity_poly.pdbx_seq_one_letter_code
_entity_poly.pdbx_strand_id
1 'polypeptide(L)'
;MTSTVQAHRDLIPFDSFISSSGEHGTLMVTDVFILPDKLAEYIAMVTPVVHEMRAMPECLWCEISQNPTDPSHIRIQHGWTKATEWFSNVSTR
;
A
#
# COMPACT_ATOMS: atom_id res chain seq x y z
N MET A 1 1.34 13.52 -16.52
CA MET A 1 -0.11 13.35 -16.74
C MET A 1 -0.67 12.63 -15.52
N THR A 2 -1.46 13.31 -14.71
CA THR A 2 -2.10 12.72 -13.53
C THR A 2 -3.30 11.89 -14.00
N SER A 3 -3.10 10.60 -14.23
CA SER A 3 -4.20 9.64 -14.24
C SER A 3 -4.89 9.76 -12.89
N THR A 4 -6.15 10.20 -12.87
CA THR A 4 -6.91 10.28 -11.63
C THR A 4 -7.03 8.86 -11.07
N VAL A 5 -7.00 8.71 -9.74
CA VAL A 5 -7.19 7.41 -9.07
C VAL A 5 -8.43 6.68 -9.61
N GLN A 6 -9.45 7.44 -10.02
CA GLN A 6 -10.66 6.91 -10.66
C GLN A 6 -10.39 6.22 -12.00
N ALA A 7 -9.61 6.84 -12.90
CA ALA A 7 -9.32 6.26 -14.21
C ALA A 7 -8.57 4.91 -14.10
N HIS A 8 -7.78 4.69 -13.05
CA HIS A 8 -7.14 3.40 -12.80
C HIS A 8 -8.10 2.37 -12.17
N ARG A 9 -9.07 2.81 -11.36
CA ARG A 9 -10.10 1.92 -10.79
C ARG A 9 -10.98 1.33 -11.89
N ASP A 10 -11.34 2.14 -12.88
CA ASP A 10 -12.19 1.73 -14.00
C ASP A 10 -11.52 0.68 -14.92
N LEU A 11 -10.21 0.44 -14.77
CA LEU A 11 -9.45 -0.58 -15.51
C LEU A 11 -9.43 -1.96 -14.82
N ILE A 12 -9.87 -2.07 -13.57
CA ILE A 12 -9.82 -3.31 -12.81
C ILE A 12 -11.18 -4.02 -12.92
N PRO A 13 -11.25 -5.30 -13.36
CA PRO A 13 -12.50 -6.01 -13.62
C PRO A 13 -13.21 -6.52 -12.35
N PHE A 14 -12.96 -5.88 -11.20
CA PHE A 14 -13.61 -6.20 -9.93
C PHE A 14 -14.48 -5.00 -9.52
N ASP A 15 -15.78 -5.11 -9.76
CA ASP A 15 -16.76 -4.05 -9.44
C ASP A 15 -17.05 -3.88 -7.94
N SER A 16 -16.47 -4.73 -7.08
CA SER A 16 -16.71 -4.70 -5.63
C SER A 16 -15.43 -4.39 -4.85
N PHE A 17 -15.26 -3.11 -4.53
CA PHE A 17 -14.39 -2.71 -3.42
C PHE A 17 -15.11 -3.01 -2.12
N ILE A 18 -14.86 -4.19 -1.55
CA ILE A 18 -15.35 -4.52 -0.22
C ILE A 18 -14.45 -3.79 0.77
N SER A 19 -15.00 -2.76 1.42
CA SER A 19 -14.34 -2.14 2.57
C SER A 19 -14.10 -3.22 3.63
N SER A 20 -12.85 -3.41 4.05
CA SER A 20 -12.58 -4.15 5.28
C SER A 20 -13.10 -3.29 6.44
N SER A 21 -14.23 -3.73 6.99
CA SER A 21 -14.89 -3.17 8.16
C SER A 21 -14.85 -4.22 9.27
N GLY A 22 -14.06 -3.99 10.30
CA GLY A 22 -13.96 -4.88 11.45
C GLY A 22 -13.50 -4.11 12.68
N GLU A 23 -13.96 -4.53 13.86
CA GLU A 23 -13.65 -3.87 15.14
C GLU A 23 -12.15 -3.93 15.50
N HIS A 24 -11.40 -4.80 14.85
CA HIS A 24 -9.97 -5.03 15.06
C HIS A 24 -9.08 -4.36 14.01
N GLY A 25 -9.66 -3.50 13.16
CA GLY A 25 -8.93 -2.75 12.15
C GLY A 25 -8.76 -3.50 10.83
N THR A 26 -7.59 -3.38 10.19
CA THR A 26 -7.37 -3.91 8.84
C THR A 26 -5.95 -4.43 8.66
N LEU A 27 -5.82 -5.57 7.97
CA LEU A 27 -4.59 -6.04 7.37
C LEU A 27 -4.63 -5.77 5.87
N MET A 28 -3.60 -5.11 5.35
CA MET A 28 -3.42 -4.96 3.90
C MET A 28 -2.18 -5.72 3.48
N VAL A 29 -2.31 -6.49 2.40
CA VAL A 29 -1.24 -7.25 1.78
C VAL A 29 -1.15 -6.80 0.34
N THR A 30 0.02 -6.31 -0.05
CA THR A 30 0.27 -5.78 -1.39
C THR A 30 1.46 -6.52 -1.99
N ASP A 31 1.26 -7.10 -3.17
CA ASP A 31 2.34 -7.59 -4.01
C ASP A 31 2.66 -6.52 -5.06
N VAL A 32 3.93 -6.15 -5.14
CA VAL A 32 4.44 -5.09 -6.02
C VAL A 32 5.46 -5.70 -6.96
N PHE A 33 5.20 -5.54 -8.26
CA PHE A 33 6.10 -5.93 -9.34
C PHE A 33 6.65 -4.67 -10.00
N ILE A 34 7.96 -4.50 -9.94
CA ILE A 34 8.66 -3.29 -10.39
C ILE A 34 9.49 -3.64 -11.62
N LEU A 35 9.62 -2.72 -12.56
CA LEU A 35 10.61 -2.90 -13.64
C LEU A 35 12.02 -2.90 -13.01
N PRO A 36 12.91 -3.86 -13.33
CA PRO A 36 14.19 -3.98 -12.63
C PRO A 36 15.06 -2.72 -12.64
N ASP A 37 15.05 -1.96 -13.73
CA ASP A 37 15.76 -0.69 -13.89
C ASP A 37 15.15 0.47 -13.07
N LYS A 38 13.94 0.28 -12.55
CA LYS A 38 13.21 1.24 -11.69
C LYS A 38 13.24 0.91 -10.21
N LEU A 39 13.80 -0.24 -9.82
CA LEU A 39 13.81 -0.69 -8.43
C LEU A 39 14.46 0.31 -7.47
N ALA A 40 15.63 0.85 -7.82
CA ALA A 40 16.34 1.82 -6.97
C ALA A 40 15.54 3.13 -6.80
N GLU A 41 14.93 3.61 -7.89
CA GLU A 41 14.07 4.80 -7.88
C GLU A 41 12.84 4.59 -6.99
N TYR A 42 12.18 3.43 -7.14
CA TYR A 42 11.04 3.05 -6.31
C TYR A 42 11.39 2.97 -4.82
N ILE A 43 12.51 2.31 -4.46
CA ILE A 43 12.96 2.20 -3.08
C ILE A 43 13.21 3.58 -2.47
N ALA A 44 13.89 4.47 -3.20
CA ALA A 44 14.15 5.83 -2.74
C ALA A 44 12.87 6.63 -2.50
N MET A 45 11.88 6.47 -3.39
CA MET A 45 10.57 7.12 -3.28
C MET A 45 9.74 6.61 -2.09
N VAL A 46 9.67 5.29 -1.90
CA VAL A 46 8.76 4.66 -0.92
C VAL A 46 9.31 4.68 0.50
N THR A 47 10.64 4.72 0.67
CA THR A 47 11.30 4.72 1.99
C THR A 47 10.75 5.79 2.96
N PRO A 48 10.65 7.08 2.60
CA PRO A 48 10.09 8.08 3.51
C PRO A 48 8.62 7.80 3.87
N VAL A 49 7.82 7.35 2.91
CA VAL A 49 6.40 6.99 3.14
C VAL A 49 6.28 5.87 4.17
N VAL A 50 7.15 4.86 4.08
CA VAL A 50 7.18 3.74 5.03
C VAL A 50 7.57 4.21 6.43
N HIS A 51 8.51 5.15 6.54
CA HIS A 51 8.86 5.75 7.83
C HIS A 51 7.69 6.52 8.45
N GLU A 52 6.98 7.32 7.64
CA GLU A 52 5.79 8.05 8.10
C GLU A 52 4.68 7.09 8.54
N MET A 53 4.38 6.06 7.74
CA MET A 53 3.39 5.04 8.10
C MET A 53 3.74 4.37 9.44
N ARG A 54 5.01 3.96 9.63
CA ARG A 54 5.47 3.32 10.87
C ARG A 54 5.43 4.24 12.09
N ALA A 55 5.44 5.55 11.89
CA ALA A 55 5.35 6.53 12.98
C ALA A 55 3.89 6.82 13.38
N MET A 56 2.91 6.43 12.58
CA MET A 56 1.49 6.63 12.91
C MET A 56 1.07 5.72 14.07
N PRO A 57 0.37 6.24 15.09
CA PRO A 57 -0.11 5.42 16.21
C PRO A 57 -1.15 4.38 15.76
N GLU A 58 -1.79 4.61 14.61
CA GLU A 58 -2.73 3.65 14.02
C GLU A 58 -2.03 2.47 13.34
N CYS A 59 -0.76 2.61 12.96
CA CYS A 59 0.03 1.54 12.33
C CYS A 59 0.59 0.62 13.41
N LEU A 60 0.08 -0.62 13.46
CA LEU A 60 0.56 -1.62 14.41
C LEU A 60 1.92 -2.17 13.98
N TRP A 61 2.10 -2.37 12.68
CA TRP A 61 3.33 -2.88 12.08
C TRP A 61 3.28 -2.66 10.56
N CYS A 62 4.46 -2.54 9.95
CA CYS A 62 4.63 -2.49 8.51
C CYS A 62 5.91 -3.25 8.13
N GLU A 63 5.74 -4.41 7.50
CA GLU A 63 6.80 -5.30 7.05
C GLU A 63 6.91 -5.24 5.53
N ILE A 64 8.17 -5.21 5.06
CA ILE A 64 8.50 -5.24 3.64
C ILE A 64 9.47 -6.37 3.45
N SER A 65 9.11 -7.31 2.60
CA SER A 65 9.93 -8.45 2.22
C SER A 65 10.21 -8.41 0.73
N GLN A 66 11.43 -8.79 0.35
CA GLN A 66 11.86 -8.90 -1.03
C GLN A 66 11.97 -10.37 -1.40
N ASN A 67 11.50 -10.74 -2.59
CA ASN A 67 11.66 -12.11 -3.08
C ASN A 67 13.15 -12.40 -3.30
N PRO A 68 13.70 -13.50 -2.72
CA PRO A 68 15.12 -13.81 -2.81
C PRO A 68 15.61 -14.14 -4.22
N THR A 69 14.71 -14.56 -5.13
CA THR A 69 15.07 -14.89 -6.52
C THR A 69 14.60 -13.83 -7.53
N ASP A 70 13.85 -12.83 -7.09
CA ASP A 70 13.42 -11.69 -7.91
C ASP A 70 13.38 -10.42 -7.07
N PRO A 71 14.47 -9.63 -7.03
CA PRO A 71 14.53 -8.40 -6.25
C PRO A 71 13.48 -7.35 -6.62
N SER A 72 12.87 -7.46 -7.81
CA SER A 72 11.85 -6.51 -8.28
C SER A 72 10.43 -6.93 -7.89
N HIS A 73 10.29 -8.05 -7.21
CA HIS A 73 9.06 -8.51 -6.57
C HIS A 73 9.16 -8.27 -5.06
N ILE A 74 8.37 -7.32 -4.58
CA ILE A 74 8.32 -6.92 -3.18
C ILE A 74 6.93 -7.20 -2.63
N ARG A 75 6.86 -7.72 -1.41
CA ARG A 75 5.63 -7.84 -0.65
C ARG A 75 5.62 -6.86 0.50
N ILE A 76 4.57 -6.06 0.58
CA ILE A 76 4.31 -5.11 1.65
C ILE A 76 3.12 -5.63 2.44
N GLN A 77 3.30 -5.75 3.75
CA GLN A 77 2.25 -6.14 4.68
C GLN A 77 2.18 -5.09 5.77
N HIS A 78 0.98 -4.63 6.09
CA HIS A 78 0.80 -3.71 7.20
C HIS A 78 -0.55 -3.87 7.88
N GLY A 79 -0.49 -3.91 9.20
CA GLY A 79 -1.64 -3.99 10.09
C GLY A 79 -1.94 -2.64 10.71
N TRP A 80 -3.23 -2.30 10.76
CA TRP A 80 -3.72 -1.02 11.24
C TRP A 80 -4.86 -1.22 12.23
N THR A 81 -4.96 -0.33 13.21
CA THR A 81 -6.11 -0.26 14.13
C THR A 81 -7.38 0.30 13.48
N LYS A 82 -7.26 0.87 12.26
CA LYS A 82 -8.35 1.52 11.53
C LYS A 82 -8.86 0.63 10.39
N ALA A 83 -10.14 0.78 10.10
CA ALA A 83 -10.80 0.17 8.96
C ALA A 83 -10.40 0.87 7.65
N THR A 84 -10.60 0.19 6.51
CA THR A 84 -10.24 0.71 5.17
C THR A 84 -10.82 2.09 4.83
N GLU A 85 -12.00 2.42 5.36
CA GLU A 85 -12.64 3.73 5.16
C GLU A 85 -11.81 4.91 5.68
N TRP A 86 -10.97 4.69 6.69
CA TRP A 86 -10.15 5.74 7.29
C TRP A 86 -9.12 6.27 6.30
N PHE A 87 -8.52 5.40 5.48
CA PHE A 87 -7.50 5.80 4.51
C PHE A 87 -8.04 6.76 3.43
N SER A 88 -9.30 6.60 3.04
CA SER A 88 -9.96 7.51 2.08
C SER A 88 -10.05 8.95 2.57
N ASN A 89 -10.07 9.15 3.89
CA ASN A 89 -10.20 10.47 4.50
C ASN A 89 -8.84 11.09 4.87
N VAL A 90 -7.81 10.26 5.06
CA VAL A 90 -6.45 10.73 5.41
C VAL A 90 -5.66 11.17 4.16
N SER A 91 -5.92 10.59 2.99
CA SER A 91 -5.20 10.93 1.75
C SER A 91 -5.55 12.29 1.13
N THR A 92 -6.28 13.16 1.84
CA THR A 92 -6.69 14.49 1.38
C THR A 92 -6.07 15.63 2.19
N ARG A 93 -5.10 15.34 3.06
CA ARG A 93 -4.31 16.34 3.80
C ARG A 93 -2.95 16.55 3.18
#